data_AF-A0A820KHJ4-F1
#
_entry.id   AF-A0A820KHJ4-F1
#
_cell.length_a   1.000
_cell.length_b   1.000
_cell.length_c   1.000
_cell.angle_alpha   90.00
_cell.angle_beta   90.00
_cell.angle_gamma   90.00
#
_symmetry.space_group_name_H-M   'P 1'
#
loop_
_entity.id
_entity.type
_entity.pdbx_description
1 polymer ?
#
loop_
_entity_poly.entity_id
_entity_poly.type
_entity_poly.pdbx_seq_one_letter_code
_entity_poly.pdbx_strand_id
1 'polypeptide(L)'
;MHSIVSFELDDDCILLNMFNDDSLFFHESIHLTHIRITLYRFEHCICLLNRLNSQLCSFTVNIMFVSLPNVDILSEIKSISCPNLKQLTITSYRTITDYEEFFLPVLQRLSNVEYLTLLLVVGLERIRPNHFIDGFDLEKNIISYMPHLREFHFHIRSILKNSSHVEIKTIRQSFIQYQQQSVDCVIDYFHDNYGQCQIYSLPFIGTRLDFISNRFPLFDTNKTFSMVTKLLLYDDIQPFESSFFERVSRALPHLRTLDVMNGLEQQEKKTTTTTNNLEFINLTTLILFDIHLDYAEQLLCRTHLPCLVELAIDNDILLEIMTRDQQQAKDNCSRVETLRTWKPFYHSVDVLENFFPPYSYVKHPDEEKMKNK
;
A
#
# COMPACT_ATOMS: atom_id res chain seq x y z
N MET A 1 -29.04 -1.55 20.30
CA MET A 1 -27.65 -1.15 20.56
C MET A 1 -26.79 -1.79 19.47
N HIS A 2 -26.25 -1.02 18.52
CA HIS A 2 -25.32 -1.55 17.53
C HIS A 2 -23.91 -1.43 18.10
N SER A 3 -23.33 -2.53 18.57
CA SER A 3 -21.93 -2.55 18.97
C SER A 3 -21.08 -2.59 17.70
N ILE A 4 -20.55 -1.45 17.29
CA ILE A 4 -19.37 -1.44 16.41
C ILE A 4 -18.22 -1.88 17.30
N VAL A 5 -17.69 -3.07 17.05
CA VAL A 5 -16.49 -3.56 17.73
C VAL A 5 -15.36 -3.51 16.71
N SER A 6 -14.48 -2.53 16.88
CA SER A 6 -13.22 -2.46 16.14
C SER A 6 -12.15 -3.09 17.04
N PHE A 7 -11.56 -4.19 16.61
CA PHE A 7 -10.40 -4.78 17.27
C PHE A 7 -9.27 -4.89 16.24
N GLU A 8 -8.12 -4.32 16.57
CA GLU A 8 -6.88 -4.73 15.90
C GLU A 8 -6.43 -6.01 16.59
N LEU A 9 -6.72 -7.15 15.96
CA LEU A 9 -6.22 -8.44 16.44
C LEU A 9 -4.88 -8.70 15.77
N ASP A 10 -3.84 -8.83 16.57
CA ASP A 10 -2.58 -9.40 16.10
C ASP A 10 -2.71 -10.93 16.06
N ASP A 11 -2.15 -11.58 15.05
CA ASP A 11 -2.33 -13.02 14.81
C ASP A 11 -1.81 -13.89 15.97
N ASP A 12 -0.84 -13.38 16.74
CA ASP A 12 -0.32 -14.02 17.95
C ASP A 12 -1.38 -14.13 19.07
N CYS A 13 -2.38 -13.25 19.09
CA CYS A 13 -3.51 -13.34 20.01
C CYS A 13 -4.55 -14.39 19.58
N ILE A 14 -4.60 -14.72 18.28
CA ILE A 14 -5.59 -15.63 17.71
C ILE A 14 -5.13 -17.09 17.85
N LEU A 15 -3.82 -17.36 17.68
CA LEU A 15 -3.30 -18.73 17.61
C LEU A 15 -3.28 -19.51 18.94
N LEU A 16 -3.19 -18.84 20.09
CA LEU A 16 -3.12 -19.57 21.36
C LEU A 16 -4.49 -20.01 21.92
N ASN A 17 -5.58 -19.30 21.63
CA ASN A 17 -6.88 -19.53 22.29
C ASN A 17 -8.12 -19.60 21.36
N MET A 18 -8.06 -19.14 20.10
CA MET A 18 -9.25 -19.16 19.22
C MET A 18 -9.37 -20.42 18.34
N PHE A 19 -8.26 -21.14 18.13
CA PHE A 19 -8.17 -22.31 17.26
C PHE A 19 -7.73 -23.59 17.97
N ASN A 20 -7.37 -23.51 19.26
CA ASN A 20 -7.34 -24.69 20.13
C ASN A 20 -8.74 -24.87 20.71
N ASP A 21 -9.25 -26.09 20.64
CA ASP A 21 -10.57 -26.52 21.10
C ASP A 21 -11.02 -25.87 22.42
N ASP A 22 -12.33 -25.57 22.49
CA ASP A 22 -13.14 -25.26 23.68
C ASP A 22 -13.16 -23.84 24.31
N SER A 23 -12.45 -22.83 23.81
CA SER A 23 -12.58 -21.46 24.37
C SER A 23 -13.35 -20.46 23.48
N LEU A 24 -14.62 -20.21 23.86
CA LEU A 24 -15.55 -19.26 23.25
C LEU A 24 -15.16 -17.81 23.59
N PHE A 25 -14.26 -17.19 22.84
CA PHE A 25 -13.98 -15.75 23.03
C PHE A 25 -15.19 -14.85 22.70
N PHE A 26 -16.02 -15.29 21.76
CA PHE A 26 -17.35 -14.72 21.55
C PHE A 26 -18.36 -15.67 22.21
N HIS A 27 -18.71 -15.40 23.46
CA HIS A 27 -19.92 -15.97 24.05
C HIS A 27 -21.09 -15.71 23.07
N GLU A 28 -21.98 -16.70 22.90
CA GLU A 28 -23.17 -16.64 22.02
C GLU A 28 -24.07 -15.42 22.25
N SER A 29 -23.83 -14.64 23.30
CA SER A 29 -24.55 -13.42 23.67
C SER A 29 -24.05 -12.12 23.01
N ILE A 30 -22.94 -12.11 22.27
CA ILE A 30 -22.42 -10.88 21.64
C ILE A 30 -22.82 -10.82 20.16
N HIS A 31 -23.79 -9.95 19.84
CA HIS A 31 -24.22 -9.68 18.46
C HIS A 31 -23.22 -8.78 17.72
N LEU A 32 -22.19 -9.40 17.13
CA LEU A 32 -21.22 -8.68 16.31
C LEU A 32 -21.76 -8.50 14.88
N THR A 33 -22.28 -7.30 14.63
CA THR A 33 -22.86 -6.94 13.33
C THR A 33 -21.87 -6.19 12.43
N HIS A 34 -20.88 -5.51 13.02
CA HIS A 34 -19.90 -4.70 12.30
C HIS A 34 -18.51 -5.01 12.84
N ILE A 35 -17.63 -5.52 11.98
CA ILE A 35 -16.27 -5.91 12.36
C ILE A 35 -15.27 -5.20 11.46
N ARG A 36 -14.24 -4.63 12.10
CA ARG A 36 -13.01 -4.18 11.45
C ARG A 36 -11.83 -4.88 12.09
N ILE A 37 -11.04 -5.59 11.29
CA ILE A 37 -9.95 -6.46 11.75
C ILE A 37 -8.74 -6.40 10.81
N THR A 38 -7.54 -6.53 11.35
CA THR A 38 -6.34 -6.89 10.59
C THR A 38 -6.03 -8.36 10.87
N LEU A 39 -5.75 -9.13 9.83
CA LEU A 39 -5.41 -10.54 9.92
C LEU A 39 -4.06 -10.75 9.24
N TYR A 40 -3.20 -11.57 9.84
CA TYR A 40 -1.98 -11.95 9.16
C TYR A 40 -2.27 -12.94 8.06
N ARG A 41 -3.22 -13.87 8.22
CA ARG A 41 -3.51 -14.92 7.23
C ARG A 41 -4.91 -14.81 6.62
N PHE A 42 -5.02 -15.03 5.31
CA PHE A 42 -6.32 -15.07 4.62
C PHE A 42 -7.21 -16.22 5.12
N GLU A 43 -6.61 -17.32 5.55
CA GLU A 43 -7.33 -18.48 6.07
C GLU A 43 -8.18 -18.14 7.30
N HIS A 44 -7.64 -17.27 8.17
CA HIS A 44 -8.36 -16.81 9.36
C HIS A 44 -9.61 -15.99 8.99
N CYS A 45 -9.60 -15.33 7.84
CA CYS A 45 -10.77 -14.61 7.31
C CYS A 45 -11.90 -15.59 6.99
N ILE A 46 -11.58 -16.73 6.36
CA ILE A 46 -12.55 -17.78 6.01
C ILE A 46 -13.16 -18.39 7.27
N CYS A 47 -12.35 -18.74 8.27
CA CYS A 47 -12.85 -19.28 9.53
C CYS A 47 -13.77 -18.28 10.24
N LEU A 48 -13.41 -16.99 10.26
CA LEU A 48 -14.21 -15.94 10.88
C LEU A 48 -15.56 -15.75 10.16
N LEU A 49 -15.55 -15.72 8.83
CA LEU A 49 -16.77 -15.64 8.02
C LEU A 49 -17.69 -16.83 8.29
N ASN A 50 -17.16 -18.05 8.36
CA ASN A 50 -17.94 -19.25 8.67
C ASN A 50 -18.56 -19.19 10.07
N ARG A 51 -17.81 -18.68 11.06
CA ARG A 51 -18.27 -18.63 12.46
C ARG A 51 -19.31 -17.54 12.73
N LEU A 52 -19.20 -16.39 12.07
CA LEU A 52 -20.05 -15.20 12.31
C LEU A 52 -21.13 -14.99 11.24
N ASN A 53 -21.31 -16.01 10.39
CA ASN A 53 -22.04 -15.96 9.14
C ASN A 53 -23.46 -15.38 9.21
N SER A 54 -24.19 -15.67 10.28
CA SER A 54 -25.60 -15.31 10.49
C SER A 54 -25.78 -13.96 11.18
N GLN A 55 -24.72 -13.35 11.71
CA GLN A 55 -24.81 -12.09 12.47
C GLN A 55 -24.18 -10.90 11.76
N LEU A 56 -23.20 -11.17 10.89
CA LEU A 56 -22.37 -10.15 10.29
C LEU A 56 -23.12 -9.35 9.22
N CYS A 57 -23.20 -8.03 9.41
CA CYS A 57 -23.78 -7.09 8.45
C CYS A 57 -22.71 -6.31 7.67
N SER A 58 -21.59 -5.99 8.33
CA SER A 58 -20.48 -5.24 7.73
C SER A 58 -19.14 -5.85 8.17
N PHE A 59 -18.24 -6.03 7.21
CA PHE A 59 -16.94 -6.64 7.44
C PHE A 59 -15.83 -5.90 6.72
N THR A 60 -14.88 -5.36 7.47
CA THR A 60 -13.66 -4.74 6.98
C THR A 60 -12.47 -5.55 7.44
N VAL A 61 -11.70 -6.08 6.50
CA VAL A 61 -10.52 -6.89 6.79
C VAL A 61 -9.30 -6.36 6.04
N ASN A 62 -8.20 -6.22 6.76
CA ASN A 62 -6.87 -5.96 6.21
C ASN A 62 -6.02 -7.22 6.34
N ILE A 63 -5.53 -7.76 5.24
CA ILE A 63 -4.78 -9.03 5.19
C ILE A 63 -3.29 -8.69 4.99
N MET A 64 -2.44 -9.14 5.93
CA MET A 64 -1.00 -8.87 5.91
C MET A 64 -0.18 -9.96 5.23
N PHE A 65 -0.70 -11.17 5.08
CA PHE A 65 -0.03 -12.30 4.43
C PHE A 65 -1.05 -13.22 3.78
N VAL A 66 -0.75 -13.65 2.56
CA VAL A 66 -1.45 -14.75 1.90
C VAL A 66 -0.42 -15.83 1.68
N SER A 67 -0.34 -16.78 2.62
CA SER A 67 0.42 -18.02 2.42
C SER A 67 -0.32 -18.92 1.44
N LEU A 68 0.41 -19.85 0.81
CA LEU A 68 -0.19 -21.05 0.25
C LEU A 68 -1.00 -21.72 1.36
N PRO A 69 -2.32 -21.81 1.23
CA PRO A 69 -3.13 -22.32 2.31
C PRO A 69 -3.01 -23.83 2.44
N ASN A 70 -3.40 -24.31 3.61
CA ASN A 70 -3.51 -25.74 3.84
C ASN A 70 -4.64 -26.32 2.97
N VAL A 71 -4.44 -27.53 2.42
CA VAL A 71 -5.37 -28.18 1.46
C VAL A 71 -6.81 -28.26 2.00
N ASP A 72 -6.95 -28.32 3.32
CA ASP A 72 -8.23 -28.42 4.02
C ASP A 72 -9.12 -27.19 3.83
N ILE A 73 -8.57 -26.01 3.50
CA ILE A 73 -9.36 -24.78 3.44
C ILE A 73 -10.37 -24.73 2.30
N LEU A 74 -10.13 -25.48 1.23
CA LEU A 74 -11.05 -25.52 0.09
C LEU A 74 -12.42 -26.07 0.50
N SER A 75 -12.46 -26.93 1.51
CA SER A 75 -13.71 -27.44 2.08
C SER A 75 -14.45 -26.37 2.87
N GLU A 76 -13.74 -25.55 3.64
CA GLU A 76 -14.29 -24.44 4.43
C GLU A 76 -14.83 -23.31 3.55
N ILE A 77 -14.15 -23.01 2.44
CA ILE A 77 -14.66 -22.04 1.46
C ILE A 77 -16.03 -22.51 0.93
N LYS A 78 -16.21 -23.82 0.74
CA LYS A 78 -17.49 -24.38 0.28
C LYS A 78 -18.64 -24.20 1.28
N SER A 79 -18.36 -24.03 2.57
CA SER A 79 -19.41 -23.81 3.57
C SER A 79 -19.76 -22.35 3.82
N ILE A 80 -19.01 -21.38 3.27
CA ILE A 80 -19.28 -19.95 3.50
C ILE A 80 -20.67 -19.58 2.99
N SER A 81 -21.46 -18.98 3.87
CA SER A 81 -22.78 -18.43 3.59
C SER A 81 -23.08 -17.30 4.57
N CYS A 82 -22.89 -16.04 4.16
CA CYS A 82 -23.14 -14.88 5.02
C CYS A 82 -24.38 -14.11 4.52
N PRO A 83 -25.62 -14.56 4.83
CA PRO A 83 -26.84 -13.98 4.26
C PRO A 83 -27.07 -12.52 4.64
N ASN A 84 -26.58 -12.11 5.81
CA ASN A 84 -26.79 -10.78 6.35
C ASN A 84 -25.67 -9.78 5.98
N LEU A 85 -24.58 -10.25 5.36
CA LEU A 85 -23.44 -9.41 5.03
C LEU A 85 -23.79 -8.50 3.86
N LYS A 86 -23.89 -7.19 4.14
CA LYS A 86 -24.22 -6.14 3.16
C LYS A 86 -23.01 -5.33 2.74
N GLN A 87 -22.01 -5.18 3.60
CA GLN A 87 -20.82 -4.38 3.33
C GLN A 87 -19.56 -5.22 3.52
N LEU A 88 -18.69 -5.23 2.51
CA LEU A 88 -17.42 -5.93 2.55
C LEU A 88 -16.30 -5.02 2.08
N THR A 89 -15.25 -4.90 2.89
CA THR A 89 -14.00 -4.22 2.52
C THR A 89 -12.86 -5.18 2.74
N ILE A 90 -12.12 -5.49 1.68
CA ILE A 90 -10.92 -6.31 1.77
C ILE A 90 -9.73 -5.49 1.27
N THR A 91 -8.72 -5.38 2.12
CA THR A 91 -7.45 -4.73 1.79
C THR A 91 -6.32 -5.74 1.92
N SER A 92 -5.48 -5.83 0.89
CA SER A 92 -4.21 -6.55 0.92
C SER A 92 -3.19 -5.78 0.09
N TYR A 93 -2.25 -5.12 0.76
CA TYR A 93 -1.10 -4.47 0.10
C TYR A 93 0.04 -5.44 -0.19
N ARG A 94 -0.17 -6.73 0.13
CA ARG A 94 0.75 -7.82 -0.14
C ARG A 94 0.23 -8.65 -1.30
N THR A 95 1.17 -9.19 -2.04
CA THR A 95 0.92 -9.95 -3.25
C THR A 95 0.09 -11.21 -2.95
N ILE A 96 -1.10 -11.28 -3.52
CA ILE A 96 -1.96 -12.46 -3.53
C ILE A 96 -1.54 -13.31 -4.73
N THR A 97 -0.88 -14.43 -4.48
CA THR A 97 -0.45 -15.35 -5.54
C THR A 97 -1.56 -16.30 -5.98
N ASP A 98 -2.55 -16.57 -5.14
CA ASP A 98 -3.55 -17.61 -5.37
C ASP A 98 -4.96 -17.02 -5.43
N TYR A 99 -5.07 -15.90 -6.16
CA TYR A 99 -6.30 -15.12 -6.31
C TYR A 99 -7.45 -15.96 -6.87
N GLU A 100 -7.19 -16.75 -7.92
CA GLU A 100 -8.22 -17.59 -8.54
C GLU A 100 -8.65 -18.77 -7.66
N GLU A 101 -7.73 -19.33 -6.88
CA GLU A 101 -7.97 -20.57 -6.14
C GLU A 101 -8.66 -20.34 -4.79
N PHE A 102 -8.38 -19.22 -4.11
CA PHE A 102 -8.90 -18.97 -2.76
C PHE A 102 -9.69 -17.68 -2.64
N PHE A 103 -9.26 -16.62 -3.30
CA PHE A 103 -9.90 -15.32 -3.12
C PHE A 103 -11.23 -15.23 -3.88
N LEU A 104 -11.22 -15.56 -5.17
CA LEU A 104 -12.42 -15.53 -6.01
C LEU A 104 -13.55 -16.44 -5.48
N PRO A 105 -13.30 -17.72 -5.09
CA PRO A 105 -14.38 -18.58 -4.63
C PRO A 105 -15.05 -18.11 -3.33
N VAL A 106 -14.34 -17.37 -2.47
CA VAL A 106 -14.93 -16.73 -1.29
C VAL A 106 -15.86 -15.60 -1.74
N LEU A 107 -15.38 -14.68 -2.57
CA LEU A 107 -16.19 -13.55 -3.07
C LEU A 107 -17.46 -14.03 -3.78
N GLN A 108 -17.35 -15.05 -4.63
CA GLN A 108 -18.47 -15.60 -5.40
C GLN A 108 -19.59 -16.19 -4.53
N ARG A 109 -19.33 -16.47 -3.25
CA ARG A 109 -20.33 -16.94 -2.29
C ARG A 109 -21.02 -15.83 -1.51
N LEU A 110 -20.49 -14.61 -1.55
CA LEU A 110 -21.01 -13.48 -0.79
C LEU A 110 -22.02 -12.68 -1.62
N SER A 111 -23.00 -13.37 -2.18
CA SER A 111 -23.98 -12.82 -3.13
C SER A 111 -24.91 -11.73 -2.56
N ASN A 112 -25.00 -11.62 -1.23
CA ASN A 112 -25.85 -10.65 -0.53
C ASN A 112 -25.17 -9.29 -0.30
N VAL A 113 -23.89 -9.17 -0.64
CA VAL A 113 -23.13 -7.92 -0.51
C VAL A 113 -23.73 -6.86 -1.42
N GLU A 114 -24.02 -5.69 -0.85
CA GLU A 114 -24.53 -4.51 -1.56
C GLU A 114 -23.43 -3.48 -1.80
N TYR A 115 -22.40 -3.46 -0.94
CA TYR A 115 -21.27 -2.52 -1.01
C TYR A 115 -19.95 -3.28 -0.90
N LEU A 116 -19.14 -3.25 -1.95
CA LEU A 116 -17.85 -3.92 -2.01
C LEU A 116 -16.72 -2.92 -2.19
N THR A 117 -15.66 -3.07 -1.39
CA THR A 117 -14.38 -2.39 -1.57
C THR A 117 -13.25 -3.39 -1.64
N LEU A 118 -12.48 -3.37 -2.73
CA LEU A 118 -11.32 -4.24 -2.95
C LEU A 118 -10.05 -3.43 -3.19
N LEU A 119 -9.12 -3.46 -2.24
CA LEU A 119 -7.79 -2.84 -2.39
C LEU A 119 -6.74 -3.95 -2.41
N LEU A 120 -6.34 -4.42 -3.59
CA LEU A 120 -5.61 -5.69 -3.76
C LEU A 120 -4.33 -5.52 -4.56
N VAL A 121 -3.32 -6.30 -4.18
CA VAL A 121 -2.14 -6.57 -5.01
C VAL A 121 -2.20 -8.02 -5.48
N VAL A 122 -2.31 -8.24 -6.77
CA VAL A 122 -2.37 -9.59 -7.36
C VAL A 122 -1.04 -9.90 -8.03
N GLY A 123 -0.49 -11.05 -7.65
CA GLY A 123 0.83 -11.50 -8.07
C GLY A 123 0.84 -12.37 -9.31
N LEU A 124 2.06 -12.71 -9.70
CA LEU A 124 2.31 -13.75 -10.67
C LEU A 124 2.10 -15.12 -10.01
N GLU A 125 1.17 -15.91 -10.55
CA GLU A 125 1.15 -17.33 -10.27
C GLU A 125 2.41 -17.98 -10.85
N ARG A 126 3.07 -18.84 -10.07
CA ARG A 126 4.31 -19.50 -10.50
C ARG A 126 4.13 -20.39 -11.74
N ILE A 127 2.90 -20.82 -12.01
CA ILE A 127 2.59 -21.91 -12.95
C ILE A 127 1.64 -21.45 -14.08
N ARG A 128 0.91 -20.35 -13.91
CA ARG A 128 -0.07 -19.87 -14.91
C ARG A 128 0.45 -18.66 -15.70
N PRO A 129 -0.04 -18.44 -16.94
CA PRO A 129 0.20 -17.19 -17.65
C PRO A 129 -0.22 -16.00 -16.79
N ASN A 130 0.38 -14.82 -17.02
CA ASN A 130 0.08 -13.62 -16.23
C ASN A 130 -1.44 -13.41 -16.18
N HIS A 131 -2.02 -13.59 -14.99
CA HIS A 131 -3.42 -13.29 -14.78
C HIS A 131 -3.54 -11.77 -14.66
N PHE A 132 -4.26 -11.18 -15.62
CA PHE A 132 -4.49 -9.75 -15.69
C PHE A 132 -5.95 -9.47 -15.37
N ILE A 133 -6.20 -8.68 -14.33
CA ILE A 133 -7.55 -8.33 -13.90
C ILE A 133 -7.97 -7.07 -14.64
N ASP A 134 -8.92 -7.21 -15.56
CA ASP A 134 -9.57 -6.13 -16.30
C ASP A 134 -11.08 -6.07 -16.00
N GLY A 135 -11.80 -5.20 -16.70
CA GLY A 135 -13.24 -5.05 -16.50
C GLY A 135 -14.05 -6.28 -16.88
N PHE A 136 -13.58 -7.10 -17.84
CA PHE A 136 -14.24 -8.36 -18.21
C PHE A 136 -13.98 -9.44 -17.16
N ASP A 137 -12.77 -9.49 -16.60
CA ASP A 137 -12.44 -10.39 -15.50
C ASP A 137 -13.31 -10.10 -14.27
N LEU A 138 -13.39 -8.82 -13.86
CA LEU A 138 -14.22 -8.39 -12.74
C LEU A 138 -15.71 -8.69 -12.96
N GLU A 139 -16.21 -8.43 -14.16
CA GLU A 139 -17.61 -8.72 -14.53
C GLU A 139 -17.89 -10.23 -14.40
N LYS A 140 -17.04 -11.04 -15.03
CA LYS A 140 -17.19 -12.49 -15.07
C LYS A 140 -17.04 -13.12 -13.68
N ASN A 141 -16.04 -12.73 -12.91
CA ASN A 141 -15.62 -13.48 -11.74
C ASN A 141 -16.16 -12.93 -10.41
N ILE A 142 -16.57 -11.66 -10.35
CA ILE A 142 -17.05 -11.03 -9.12
C ILE A 142 -18.49 -10.53 -9.29
N ILE A 143 -18.74 -9.64 -10.25
CA ILE A 143 -20.01 -8.90 -10.32
C ILE A 143 -21.17 -9.81 -10.72
N SER A 144 -20.98 -10.72 -11.67
CA SER A 144 -22.01 -11.68 -12.06
C SER A 144 -22.49 -12.59 -10.91
N TYR A 145 -21.69 -12.73 -9.84
CA TYR A 145 -22.00 -13.51 -8.64
C TYR A 145 -22.60 -12.67 -7.50
N MET A 146 -22.64 -11.35 -7.64
CA MET A 146 -23.16 -10.41 -6.63
C MET A 146 -24.35 -9.60 -7.18
N PRO A 147 -25.51 -10.23 -7.40
CA PRO A 147 -26.68 -9.58 -8.03
C PRO A 147 -27.26 -8.42 -7.21
N HIS A 148 -26.88 -8.30 -5.93
CA HIS A 148 -27.31 -7.23 -5.04
C HIS A 148 -26.31 -6.07 -4.94
N LEU A 149 -25.18 -6.15 -5.64
CA LEU A 149 -24.14 -5.14 -5.58
C LEU A 149 -24.63 -3.81 -6.17
N ARG A 150 -24.65 -2.78 -5.33
CA ARG A 150 -25.06 -1.41 -5.69
C ARG A 150 -23.86 -0.50 -5.88
N GLU A 151 -22.80 -0.75 -5.10
CA GLU A 151 -21.61 0.08 -5.09
C GLU A 151 -20.38 -0.81 -5.03
N PHE A 152 -19.47 -0.57 -5.97
CA PHE A 152 -18.21 -1.30 -6.07
C PHE A 152 -17.06 -0.31 -6.23
N HIS A 153 -16.18 -0.29 -5.25
CA HIS A 153 -14.91 0.45 -5.34
C HIS A 153 -13.74 -0.50 -5.35
N PHE A 154 -12.71 -0.15 -6.11
CA PHE A 154 -11.53 -0.97 -6.17
C PHE A 154 -10.26 -0.18 -6.47
N HIS A 155 -9.14 -0.74 -6.03
CA HIS A 155 -7.79 -0.44 -6.48
C HIS A 155 -7.07 -1.78 -6.57
N ILE A 156 -6.85 -2.26 -7.79
CA ILE A 156 -6.23 -3.55 -8.04
C ILE A 156 -4.93 -3.31 -8.78
N ARG A 157 -3.83 -3.75 -8.18
CA ARG A 157 -2.48 -3.75 -8.75
C ARG A 157 -2.13 -5.16 -9.19
N SER A 158 -2.10 -5.41 -10.48
CA SER A 158 -1.63 -6.68 -11.05
C SER A 158 -0.14 -6.57 -11.40
N ILE A 159 0.67 -7.48 -10.88
CA ILE A 159 2.09 -7.62 -11.26
C ILE A 159 2.15 -8.40 -12.58
N LEU A 160 2.88 -7.86 -13.55
CA LEU A 160 2.97 -8.39 -14.91
C LEU A 160 4.40 -8.88 -15.19
N LYS A 161 4.54 -10.06 -15.80
CA LYS A 161 5.77 -10.52 -16.45
C LYS A 161 5.61 -10.36 -17.97
N ASN A 162 6.64 -10.00 -18.71
CA ASN A 162 6.52 -9.75 -20.15
C ASN A 162 5.40 -8.72 -20.48
N SER A 163 5.44 -7.58 -19.79
CA SER A 163 4.43 -6.51 -19.82
C SER A 163 4.22 -5.84 -21.18
N SER A 164 5.02 -6.16 -22.20
CA SER A 164 5.02 -5.58 -23.55
C SER A 164 3.71 -5.70 -24.35
N HIS A 165 2.69 -6.40 -23.83
CA HIS A 165 1.46 -6.72 -24.56
C HIS A 165 0.19 -6.06 -24.02
N VAL A 166 0.26 -5.31 -22.90
CA VAL A 166 -0.94 -4.71 -22.30
C VAL A 166 -1.09 -3.26 -22.76
N GLU A 167 -2.21 -2.94 -23.40
CA GLU A 167 -2.53 -1.58 -23.86
C GLU A 167 -3.58 -0.91 -22.96
N ILE A 168 -3.27 0.30 -22.48
CA ILE A 168 -4.19 1.12 -21.64
C ILE A 168 -5.57 1.29 -22.29
N LYS A 169 -5.62 1.46 -23.62
CA LYS A 169 -6.88 1.64 -24.35
C LYS A 169 -7.79 0.42 -24.22
N THR A 170 -7.23 -0.78 -24.36
CA THR A 170 -7.94 -2.04 -24.22
C THR A 170 -8.48 -2.23 -22.80
N ILE A 171 -7.67 -1.89 -21.79
CA ILE A 171 -8.12 -1.92 -20.39
C ILE A 171 -9.31 -0.98 -20.21
N ARG A 172 -9.19 0.29 -20.60
CA ARG A 172 -10.29 1.26 -20.46
C ARG A 172 -11.55 0.82 -21.21
N GLN A 173 -11.39 0.16 -22.36
CA GLN A 173 -12.51 -0.39 -23.11
C GLN A 173 -13.22 -1.53 -22.38
N SER A 174 -12.51 -2.36 -21.61
CA SER A 174 -13.13 -3.41 -20.79
C SER A 174 -14.05 -2.87 -19.71
N PHE A 175 -13.91 -1.59 -19.33
CA PHE A 175 -14.76 -0.92 -18.35
C PHE A 175 -15.93 -0.13 -18.96
N ILE A 176 -16.17 -0.20 -20.28
CA ILE A 176 -17.25 0.56 -20.94
C ILE A 176 -18.64 0.26 -20.37
N GLN A 177 -18.86 -0.93 -19.83
CA GLN A 177 -20.15 -1.30 -19.21
C GLN A 177 -20.39 -0.58 -17.88
N TYR A 178 -19.33 -0.05 -17.25
CA TYR A 178 -19.36 0.66 -15.98
C TYR A 178 -19.51 2.18 -16.18
N GLN A 179 -20.21 2.64 -17.22
CA GLN A 179 -20.33 4.06 -17.60
C GLN A 179 -20.67 5.04 -16.47
N GLN A 180 -21.28 4.57 -15.37
CA GLN A 180 -21.59 5.38 -14.19
C GLN A 180 -20.42 5.49 -13.19
N GLN A 181 -19.50 4.54 -13.19
CA GLN A 181 -18.28 4.54 -12.37
C GLN A 181 -17.10 5.02 -13.21
N SER A 182 -16.48 6.12 -12.79
CA SER A 182 -15.25 6.58 -13.43
C SER A 182 -14.11 5.63 -13.03
N VAL A 183 -13.55 4.91 -14.00
CA VAL A 183 -12.40 4.02 -13.80
C VAL A 183 -11.19 4.62 -14.52
N ASP A 184 -10.02 4.57 -13.89
CA ASP A 184 -8.75 4.91 -14.53
C ASP A 184 -7.73 3.80 -14.32
N CYS A 185 -6.66 3.87 -15.11
CA CYS A 185 -5.60 2.88 -15.04
C CYS A 185 -4.23 3.43 -15.45
N VAL A 186 -3.20 2.72 -14.98
CA VAL A 186 -1.79 3.03 -15.22
C VAL A 186 -1.05 1.74 -15.49
N ILE A 187 -0.13 1.79 -16.44
CA ILE A 187 0.80 0.69 -16.69
C ILE A 187 2.22 1.22 -16.54
N ASP A 188 2.95 0.61 -15.61
CA ASP A 188 4.36 0.87 -15.40
C ASP A 188 5.18 -0.35 -15.85
N TYR A 189 6.40 -0.07 -16.31
CA TYR A 189 7.33 -1.06 -16.83
C TYR A 189 8.63 -0.91 -16.04
N PHE A 190 9.20 -2.02 -15.62
CA PHE A 190 10.42 -2.10 -14.81
C PHE A 190 11.45 -3.01 -15.50
N HIS A 191 12.69 -3.06 -15.00
CA HIS A 191 13.70 -3.95 -15.59
C HIS A 191 13.26 -5.44 -15.54
N ASP A 192 14.01 -6.29 -16.26
CA ASP A 192 13.79 -7.74 -16.33
C ASP A 192 12.42 -8.16 -16.89
N ASN A 193 11.83 -7.32 -17.75
CA ASN A 193 10.50 -7.50 -18.35
C ASN A 193 9.37 -7.57 -17.31
N TYR A 194 9.56 -7.00 -16.12
CA TYR A 194 8.48 -6.83 -15.17
C TYR A 194 7.70 -5.55 -15.46
N GLY A 195 6.48 -5.51 -14.94
CA GLY A 195 5.67 -4.33 -14.94
C GLY A 195 4.54 -4.49 -13.95
N GLN A 196 3.69 -3.49 -13.93
CA GLN A 196 2.44 -3.56 -13.20
C GLN A 196 1.35 -2.84 -13.98
N CYS A 197 0.13 -3.26 -13.75
CA CYS A 197 -1.04 -2.48 -14.10
C CYS A 197 -1.81 -2.16 -12.83
N GLN A 198 -2.10 -0.89 -12.62
CA GLN A 198 -2.98 -0.42 -11.56
C GLN A 198 -4.30 0.02 -12.20
N ILE A 199 -5.40 -0.60 -11.78
CA ILE A 199 -6.76 -0.19 -12.14
C ILE A 199 -7.47 0.30 -10.87
N TYR A 200 -8.25 1.36 -10.95
CA TYR A 200 -8.97 1.88 -9.79
C TYR A 200 -10.23 2.66 -10.14
N SER A 201 -11.19 2.62 -9.23
CA SER A 201 -12.38 3.47 -9.27
C SER A 201 -12.06 4.90 -8.80
N LEU A 202 -12.83 5.86 -9.29
CA LEU A 202 -12.81 7.27 -8.89
C LEU A 202 -14.13 7.66 -8.22
N PRO A 203 -14.11 8.47 -7.15
CA PRO A 203 -12.91 9.01 -6.48
C PRO A 203 -12.06 7.91 -5.85
N PHE A 204 -10.74 8.11 -5.81
CA PHE A 204 -9.82 7.12 -5.26
C PHE A 204 -9.99 7.00 -3.74
N ILE A 205 -10.27 5.80 -3.25
CA ILE A 205 -10.56 5.52 -1.84
C ILE A 205 -9.39 4.88 -1.07
N GLY A 206 -8.32 4.49 -1.76
CA GLY A 206 -7.16 3.85 -1.13
C GLY A 206 -6.36 4.82 -0.27
N THR A 207 -5.75 4.31 0.80
CA THR A 207 -4.86 5.11 1.67
C THR A 207 -3.39 5.02 1.28
N ARG A 208 -3.06 4.18 0.29
CA ARG A 208 -1.70 3.84 -0.08
C ARG A 208 -1.58 3.68 -1.60
N LEU A 209 -0.51 4.22 -2.15
CA LEU A 209 -0.09 4.04 -3.53
C LEU A 209 1.35 3.52 -3.52
N ASP A 210 1.63 2.48 -4.30
CA ASP A 210 2.92 1.81 -4.29
C ASP A 210 3.46 1.64 -5.71
N PHE A 211 4.79 1.67 -5.81
CA PHE A 211 5.55 1.52 -7.05
C PHE A 211 5.13 2.52 -8.13
N ILE A 212 4.97 3.77 -7.76
CA ILE A 212 4.50 4.83 -8.65
C ILE A 212 5.67 5.39 -9.46
N SER A 213 5.57 5.32 -10.78
CA SER A 213 6.56 5.88 -11.73
C SER A 213 6.12 7.26 -12.25
N ASN A 214 6.93 7.87 -13.12
CA ASN A 214 6.56 9.09 -13.86
C ASN A 214 5.25 8.95 -14.67
N ARG A 215 4.82 7.72 -14.99
CA ARG A 215 3.64 7.45 -15.83
C ARG A 215 2.32 7.56 -15.08
N PHE A 216 2.34 7.57 -13.75
CA PHE A 216 1.12 7.64 -12.97
C PHE A 216 0.44 9.00 -13.15
N PRO A 217 -0.89 9.05 -13.40
CA PRO A 217 -1.59 10.24 -13.85
C PRO A 217 -1.91 11.18 -12.68
N LEU A 218 -0.87 11.61 -11.95
CA LEU A 218 -0.97 12.73 -10.99
C LEU A 218 -1.19 14.08 -11.69
N PHE A 219 -1.30 14.09 -13.03
CA PHE A 219 -1.37 15.27 -13.88
C PHE A 219 -2.78 15.89 -13.99
N ASP A 220 -3.85 15.16 -13.64
CA ASP A 220 -5.20 15.72 -13.66
C ASP A 220 -5.49 16.35 -12.29
N THR A 221 -5.36 17.68 -12.20
CA THR A 221 -5.58 18.45 -10.96
C THR A 221 -6.99 18.29 -10.38
N ASN A 222 -7.93 17.74 -11.15
CA ASN A 222 -9.27 17.44 -10.66
C ASN A 222 -9.35 16.09 -9.93
N LYS A 223 -8.36 15.21 -10.12
CA LYS A 223 -8.26 13.90 -9.48
C LYS A 223 -7.38 14.00 -8.24
N THR A 224 -7.97 14.49 -7.16
CA THR A 224 -7.26 14.52 -5.87
C THR A 224 -7.27 13.13 -5.24
N PHE A 225 -6.09 12.66 -4.82
CA PHE A 225 -5.90 11.40 -4.10
C PHE A 225 -5.92 11.69 -2.60
N SER A 226 -6.98 12.35 -2.14
CA SER A 226 -7.05 12.96 -0.79
C SER A 226 -6.94 11.94 0.35
N MET A 227 -7.32 10.68 0.13
CA MET A 227 -7.21 9.62 1.15
C MET A 227 -5.81 9.04 1.27
N VAL A 228 -4.92 9.30 0.31
CA VAL A 228 -3.58 8.71 0.28
C VAL A 228 -2.69 9.36 1.33
N THR A 229 -2.17 8.52 2.23
CA THR A 229 -1.26 8.92 3.30
C THR A 229 0.12 8.26 3.16
N LYS A 230 0.25 7.24 2.31
CA LYS A 230 1.52 6.54 2.04
C LYS A 230 1.76 6.42 0.54
N LEU A 231 2.96 6.79 0.10
CA LEU A 231 3.40 6.72 -1.28
C LEU A 231 4.77 6.03 -1.37
N LEU A 232 4.88 5.01 -2.20
CA LEU A 232 6.17 4.46 -2.64
C LEU A 232 6.39 4.79 -4.11
N LEU A 233 7.43 5.57 -4.39
CA LEU A 233 7.91 5.94 -5.72
C LEU A 233 9.01 4.97 -6.14
N TYR A 234 8.87 4.38 -7.31
CA TYR A 234 9.87 3.48 -7.87
C TYR A 234 9.91 3.56 -9.39
N ASP A 235 11.09 3.76 -9.93
CA ASP A 235 11.38 3.67 -11.36
C ASP A 235 12.85 3.33 -11.54
N ASP A 236 13.13 2.14 -12.06
CA ASP A 236 14.48 1.63 -12.33
C ASP A 236 14.88 1.77 -13.80
N ILE A 237 13.95 2.18 -14.68
CA ILE A 237 14.21 2.41 -16.11
C ILE A 237 14.40 3.89 -16.41
N GLN A 238 13.62 4.76 -15.76
CA GLN A 238 13.62 6.20 -16.02
C GLN A 238 13.89 7.02 -14.76
N PRO A 239 14.68 8.09 -14.88
CA PRO A 239 14.83 9.04 -13.79
C PRO A 239 13.53 9.82 -13.58
N PHE A 240 13.23 10.20 -12.33
CA PHE A 240 12.10 11.09 -12.06
C PHE A 240 12.37 12.48 -12.62
N GLU A 241 11.35 13.11 -13.21
CA GLU A 241 11.44 14.50 -13.64
C GLU A 241 11.55 15.43 -12.42
N SER A 242 12.27 16.54 -12.53
CA SER A 242 12.35 17.55 -11.44
C SER A 242 10.96 18.04 -10.98
N SER A 243 10.03 18.21 -11.92
CA SER A 243 8.65 18.62 -11.64
C SER A 243 7.75 17.49 -11.10
N PHE A 244 8.22 16.24 -11.06
CA PHE A 244 7.45 15.11 -10.56
C PHE A 244 7.04 15.31 -9.10
N PHE A 245 7.98 15.65 -8.22
CA PHE A 245 7.70 15.87 -6.80
C PHE A 245 6.74 17.05 -6.56
N GLU A 246 6.77 18.09 -7.40
CA GLU A 246 5.81 19.19 -7.36
C GLU A 246 4.38 18.73 -7.71
N ARG A 247 4.24 17.72 -8.58
CA ARG A 247 2.94 17.12 -8.88
C ARG A 247 2.48 16.25 -7.72
N VAL A 248 3.39 15.46 -7.14
CA VAL A 248 3.12 14.61 -5.97
C VAL A 248 2.60 15.45 -4.80
N SER A 249 3.28 16.54 -4.44
CA SER A 249 2.87 17.39 -3.32
C SER A 249 1.47 18.01 -3.50
N ARG A 250 1.11 18.37 -4.73
CA ARG A 250 -0.21 18.92 -5.08
C ARG A 250 -1.31 17.86 -5.08
N ALA A 251 -1.02 16.67 -5.61
CA ALA A 251 -2.01 15.61 -5.75
C ALA A 251 -2.29 14.88 -4.42
N LEU A 252 -1.33 14.90 -3.49
CA LEU A 252 -1.36 14.15 -2.22
C LEU A 252 -1.19 15.09 -1.00
N PRO A 253 -2.15 15.99 -0.74
CA PRO A 253 -2.02 16.99 0.32
C PRO A 253 -1.90 16.38 1.74
N HIS A 254 -2.36 15.14 1.93
CA HIS A 254 -2.35 14.42 3.21
C HIS A 254 -1.24 13.36 3.33
N LEU A 255 -0.25 13.40 2.44
CA LEU A 255 0.86 12.45 2.45
C LEU A 255 1.64 12.52 3.77
N ARG A 256 1.77 11.38 4.46
CA ARG A 256 2.50 11.22 5.72
C ARG A 256 3.78 10.42 5.57
N THR A 257 3.78 9.43 4.67
CA THR A 257 4.94 8.58 4.40
C THR A 257 5.28 8.63 2.92
N LEU A 258 6.52 9.00 2.60
CA LEU A 258 7.07 8.99 1.25
C LEU A 258 8.29 8.08 1.23
N ASP A 259 8.23 7.04 0.42
CA ASP A 259 9.34 6.14 0.11
C ASP A 259 9.77 6.39 -1.34
N VAL A 260 11.06 6.59 -1.55
CA VAL A 260 11.63 6.92 -2.86
C VAL A 260 12.79 5.98 -3.15
N MET A 261 12.67 5.26 -4.26
CA MET A 261 13.66 4.32 -4.77
C MET A 261 13.91 4.56 -6.25
N ASN A 262 15.07 5.14 -6.57
CA ASN A 262 15.49 5.42 -7.94
C ASN A 262 17.01 5.67 -7.96
N GLY A 263 17.77 4.70 -8.47
CA GLY A 263 19.23 4.80 -8.54
C GLY A 263 19.74 5.65 -9.72
N LEU A 264 18.86 6.12 -10.60
CA LEU A 264 19.23 6.89 -11.79
C LEU A 264 19.37 8.38 -11.48
N GLU A 265 20.35 9.04 -12.09
CA GLU A 265 20.56 10.49 -11.97
C GLU A 265 19.29 11.26 -12.40
N GLN A 266 18.89 12.27 -11.61
CA GLN A 266 17.63 12.97 -11.85
C GLN A 266 17.63 13.71 -13.19
N GLN A 267 16.53 13.62 -13.93
CA GLN A 267 16.37 14.34 -15.19
C GLN A 267 16.24 15.85 -14.93
N GLU A 268 17.08 16.64 -15.63
CA GLU A 268 17.10 18.09 -15.58
C GLU A 268 17.25 18.63 -14.15
N LYS A 269 18.49 18.63 -13.64
CA LYS A 269 18.88 19.44 -12.49
C LYS A 269 18.49 20.88 -12.79
N LYS A 270 17.38 21.38 -12.24
CA LYS A 270 17.12 22.83 -12.21
C LYS A 270 18.24 23.44 -11.37
N THR A 271 19.32 23.84 -12.04
CA THR A 271 20.54 24.40 -11.47
C THR A 271 20.40 25.87 -11.11
N THR A 272 19.20 26.45 -11.26
CA THR A 272 19.04 27.90 -11.20
C THR A 272 17.69 28.32 -10.61
N THR A 273 17.78 28.93 -9.42
CA THR A 273 17.09 30.17 -9.01
C THR A 273 15.57 30.26 -8.98
N THR A 274 14.82 29.23 -9.35
CA THR A 274 13.38 29.22 -9.09
C THR A 274 13.13 28.59 -7.73
N THR A 275 12.82 29.45 -6.76
CA THR A 275 12.10 29.17 -5.51
C THR A 275 10.79 28.46 -5.85
N ASN A 276 10.86 27.19 -6.20
CA ASN A 276 9.70 26.34 -6.16
C ASN A 276 9.57 25.91 -4.71
N ASN A 277 8.59 26.50 -4.03
CA ASN A 277 8.14 26.11 -2.70
C ASN A 277 7.56 24.70 -2.79
N LEU A 278 8.42 23.69 -2.98
CA LEU A 278 8.05 22.31 -2.85
C LEU A 278 7.86 22.07 -1.36
N GLU A 279 6.65 21.74 -0.95
CA GLU A 279 6.32 21.55 0.45
C GLU A 279 5.55 20.24 0.61
N PHE A 280 5.96 19.43 1.58
CA PHE A 280 5.15 18.31 2.07
C PHE A 280 4.80 18.57 3.53
N ILE A 281 3.75 19.39 3.72
CA ILE A 281 3.35 19.93 5.03
C ILE A 281 3.06 18.82 6.05
N ASN A 282 2.52 17.68 5.60
CA ASN A 282 2.09 16.58 6.46
C ASN A 282 3.07 15.39 6.49
N LEU A 283 4.22 15.48 5.80
CA LEU A 283 5.15 14.37 5.71
C LEU A 283 5.87 14.17 7.05
N THR A 284 5.65 13.01 7.66
CA THR A 284 6.27 12.62 8.93
C THR A 284 7.41 11.62 8.75
N THR A 285 7.35 10.82 7.69
CA THR A 285 8.31 9.76 7.42
C THR A 285 8.83 9.87 5.98
N LEU A 286 10.13 10.02 5.84
CA LEU A 286 10.83 9.99 4.54
C LEU A 286 11.78 8.79 4.50
N ILE A 287 11.60 7.92 3.50
CA ILE A 287 12.44 6.76 3.27
C ILE A 287 13.11 6.94 1.91
N LEU A 288 14.43 6.92 1.92
CA LEU A 288 15.29 7.08 0.75
C LEU A 288 16.15 5.82 0.64
N PHE A 289 15.74 4.92 -0.25
CA PHE A 289 16.35 3.60 -0.42
C PHE A 289 16.87 3.44 -1.84
N ASP A 290 18.11 2.96 -2.02
CA ASP A 290 18.75 2.79 -3.33
C ASP A 290 18.51 4.01 -4.26
N ILE A 291 18.83 5.18 -3.71
CA ILE A 291 18.47 6.48 -4.28
C ILE A 291 19.72 7.15 -4.83
N HIS A 292 19.59 7.85 -5.96
CA HIS A 292 20.63 8.78 -6.41
C HIS A 292 20.68 10.03 -5.51
N LEU A 293 21.87 10.60 -5.31
CA LEU A 293 22.11 11.77 -4.46
C LEU A 293 21.19 12.95 -4.80
N ASP A 294 20.93 13.17 -6.09
CA ASP A 294 20.11 14.30 -6.55
C ASP A 294 18.72 14.36 -5.92
N TYR A 295 18.07 13.20 -5.74
CA TYR A 295 16.74 13.15 -5.12
C TYR A 295 16.82 13.45 -3.63
N ALA A 296 17.86 12.95 -2.96
CA ALA A 296 18.10 13.25 -1.56
C ALA A 296 18.38 14.75 -1.37
N GLU A 297 19.15 15.39 -2.25
CA GLU A 297 19.33 16.84 -2.26
C GLU A 297 18.01 17.60 -2.51
N GLN A 298 17.20 17.18 -3.49
CA GLN A 298 15.92 17.83 -3.75
C GLN A 298 15.01 17.77 -2.53
N LEU A 299 14.88 16.59 -1.92
CA LEU A 299 13.94 16.34 -0.83
C LEU A 299 14.42 16.88 0.52
N LEU A 300 15.71 16.79 0.84
CA LEU A 300 16.22 17.29 2.13
C LEU A 300 16.61 18.76 2.08
N CYS A 301 17.06 19.28 0.93
CA CYS A 301 17.65 20.61 0.87
C CYS A 301 16.84 21.65 0.09
N ARG A 302 15.91 21.21 -0.75
CA ARG A 302 15.12 22.12 -1.63
C ARG A 302 13.62 22.02 -1.41
N THR A 303 13.22 21.30 -0.37
CA THR A 303 11.83 21.03 -0.03
C THR A 303 11.60 21.40 1.42
N HIS A 304 10.45 22.00 1.73
CA HIS A 304 10.05 22.26 3.10
C HIS A 304 9.34 21.02 3.69
N LEU A 305 9.92 20.45 4.74
CA LEU A 305 9.44 19.25 5.42
C LEU A 305 9.19 19.53 6.92
N PRO A 306 8.22 20.40 7.27
CA PRO A 306 8.09 20.91 8.62
C PRO A 306 7.76 19.83 9.66
N CYS A 307 7.13 18.73 9.25
CA CYS A 307 6.67 17.67 10.13
C CYS A 307 7.54 16.41 10.11
N LEU A 308 8.74 16.46 9.52
CA LEU A 308 9.60 15.28 9.41
C LEU A 308 10.07 14.81 10.79
N VAL A 309 9.76 13.56 11.14
CA VAL A 309 10.11 12.92 12.42
C VAL A 309 10.95 11.66 12.20
N GLU A 310 10.77 10.97 11.08
CA GLU A 310 11.52 9.77 10.73
C GLU A 310 12.20 9.92 9.37
N LEU A 311 13.51 9.66 9.33
CA LEU A 311 14.33 9.64 8.12
C LEU A 311 15.03 8.29 8.00
N ALA A 312 14.84 7.60 6.89
CA ALA A 312 15.65 6.45 6.51
C ALA A 312 16.46 6.79 5.26
N ILE A 313 17.79 6.67 5.31
CA ILE A 313 18.68 7.06 4.21
C ILE A 313 20.01 6.28 4.27
N ASP A 314 20.68 6.12 3.13
CA ASP A 314 22.06 5.60 3.11
C ASP A 314 23.05 6.58 3.78
N ASN A 315 24.00 6.04 4.55
CA ASN A 315 24.98 6.84 5.28
C ASN A 315 25.85 7.70 4.39
N ASP A 316 26.29 7.15 3.26
CA ASP A 316 27.25 7.81 2.38
C ASP A 316 26.58 9.06 1.76
N ILE A 317 25.32 8.92 1.36
CA ILE A 317 24.48 10.01 0.84
C ILE A 317 24.22 11.06 1.92
N LEU A 318 23.86 10.64 3.13
CA LEU A 318 23.56 11.56 4.23
C LEU A 318 24.78 12.42 4.59
N LEU A 319 25.97 11.82 4.68
CA LEU A 319 27.21 12.53 4.95
C LEU A 319 27.54 13.53 3.84
N GLU A 320 27.34 13.14 2.58
CA GLU A 320 27.56 14.06 1.46
C GLU A 320 26.64 15.29 1.53
N ILE A 321 25.37 15.11 1.93
CA ILE A 321 24.44 16.23 2.16
C ILE A 321 24.91 17.11 3.32
N MET A 322 25.32 16.50 4.44
CA MET A 322 25.72 17.22 5.65
C MET A 322 27.00 18.02 5.49
N THR A 323 27.98 17.50 4.75
CA THR A 323 29.25 18.19 4.48
C THR A 323 29.08 19.48 3.67
N ARG A 324 27.94 19.64 2.98
CA ARG A 324 27.61 20.84 2.20
C ARG A 324 26.94 21.95 3.03
N ASP A 325 26.70 21.70 4.32
CA ASP A 325 26.19 22.65 5.32
C ASP A 325 24.93 23.45 4.91
N GLN A 326 23.95 22.78 4.28
CA GLN A 326 22.77 23.46 3.75
C GLN A 326 21.73 23.74 4.85
N GLN A 327 21.36 25.00 5.05
CA GLN A 327 20.44 25.44 6.11
C GLN A 327 19.09 24.71 6.05
N GLN A 328 18.52 24.54 4.86
CA GLN A 328 17.23 23.86 4.71
C GLN A 328 17.29 22.39 5.17
N ALA A 329 18.42 21.72 4.94
CA ALA A 329 18.61 20.35 5.44
C ALA A 329 18.69 20.32 6.96
N LYS A 330 19.36 21.30 7.58
CA LYS A 330 19.35 21.46 9.05
C LYS A 330 17.93 21.68 9.57
N ASP A 331 17.18 22.57 8.95
CA ASP A 331 15.82 22.89 9.36
C ASP A 331 14.90 21.66 9.28
N ASN A 332 14.95 20.92 8.16
CA ASN A 332 14.18 19.69 7.97
C ASN A 332 14.59 18.57 8.93
N CYS A 333 15.88 18.42 9.21
CA CYS A 333 16.39 17.35 10.07
C CYS A 333 16.29 17.66 11.57
N SER A 334 16.12 18.93 11.96
CA SER A 334 16.11 19.39 13.36
C SER A 334 15.04 18.75 14.24
N ARG A 335 14.02 18.13 13.64
CA ARG A 335 12.89 17.45 14.32
C ARG A 335 12.89 15.92 14.13
N VAL A 336 13.86 15.38 13.40
CA VAL A 336 13.94 13.94 13.14
C VAL A 336 14.33 13.24 14.45
N GLU A 337 13.40 12.50 15.04
CA GLU A 337 13.59 11.72 16.25
C GLU A 337 14.12 10.32 15.95
N THR A 338 13.82 9.80 14.75
CA THR A 338 14.25 8.46 14.32
C THR A 338 15.04 8.55 13.03
N LEU A 339 16.36 8.38 13.14
CA LEU A 339 17.25 8.19 12.00
C LEU A 339 17.53 6.69 11.80
N ARG A 340 17.20 6.18 10.62
CA ARG A 340 17.51 4.80 10.20
C ARG A 340 18.51 4.83 9.06
N THR A 341 19.48 3.94 9.14
CA THR A 341 20.54 3.85 8.16
C THR A 341 20.74 2.41 7.73
N TRP A 342 21.02 2.20 6.45
CA TRP A 342 21.20 0.86 5.90
C TRP A 342 22.54 0.23 6.28
N LYS A 343 23.53 1.07 6.61
CA LYS A 343 24.85 0.67 7.09
C LYS A 343 25.07 1.23 8.51
N PRO A 344 25.96 0.63 9.31
CA PRO A 344 26.41 1.23 10.56
C PRO A 344 27.13 2.57 10.32
N PHE A 345 26.95 3.52 11.23
CA PHE A 345 27.66 4.81 11.18
C PHE A 345 29.10 4.61 11.68
N TYR A 346 30.09 4.92 10.84
CA TYR A 346 31.51 4.85 11.21
C TYR A 346 32.16 6.25 11.35
N HIS A 347 31.37 7.33 11.33
CA HIS A 347 31.85 8.71 11.35
C HIS A 347 31.65 9.39 12.71
N SER A 348 32.36 10.51 12.93
CA SER A 348 32.30 11.28 14.17
C SER A 348 30.89 11.80 14.44
N VAL A 349 30.41 11.58 15.66
CA VAL A 349 29.09 11.99 16.16
C VAL A 349 28.84 13.51 15.97
N ASP A 350 29.90 14.31 16.03
CA ASP A 350 29.87 15.77 15.90
C ASP A 350 29.19 16.30 14.63
N VAL A 351 29.27 15.58 13.50
CA VAL A 351 28.61 16.01 12.25
C VAL A 351 27.10 15.84 12.35
N LEU A 352 26.63 14.80 13.04
CA LEU A 352 25.21 14.50 13.21
C LEU A 352 24.54 15.46 14.20
N GLU A 353 25.25 15.85 15.27
CA GLU A 353 24.72 16.76 16.30
C GLU A 353 24.34 18.14 15.76
N ASN A 354 24.90 18.56 14.62
CA ASN A 354 24.55 19.82 13.96
C ASN A 354 23.23 19.77 13.18
N PHE A 355 22.73 18.57 12.86
CA PHE A 355 21.55 18.37 12.02
C PHE A 355 20.39 17.72 12.77
N PHE A 356 20.66 16.90 13.78
CA PHE A 356 19.66 16.09 14.47
C PHE A 356 19.62 16.37 15.98
N PRO A 357 18.46 16.18 16.63
CA PRO A 357 18.38 16.17 18.08
C PRO A 357 19.32 15.12 18.73
N PRO A 358 19.83 15.37 19.96
CA PRO A 358 20.78 14.49 20.66
C PRO A 358 20.31 13.06 20.97
N TYR A 359 19.03 12.74 20.76
CA TYR A 359 18.44 11.42 21.06
C TYR A 359 18.05 10.63 19.81
N SER A 360 18.42 11.14 18.63
CA SER A 360 18.02 10.60 17.33
C SER A 360 18.98 9.48 16.90
N TYR A 361 19.13 8.41 17.71
CA TYR A 361 20.12 7.37 17.42
C TYR A 361 19.52 6.00 17.05
N VAL A 362 20.31 5.36 16.19
CA VAL A 362 20.03 4.31 15.22
C VAL A 362 19.39 3.06 15.81
N LYS A 363 18.22 2.67 15.29
CA LYS A 363 17.75 1.27 15.39
C LYS A 363 18.24 0.52 14.15
N HIS A 364 19.31 -0.25 14.28
CA HIS A 364 19.67 -1.21 13.25
C HIS A 364 18.64 -2.37 13.29
N PRO A 365 18.02 -2.79 12.16
CA PRO A 365 17.01 -3.85 12.16
C PRO A 365 17.50 -5.18 12.77
N ASP A 366 18.80 -5.45 12.70
CA ASP A 366 19.40 -6.68 13.22
C ASP A 366 19.79 -6.64 14.71
N GLU A 367 19.79 -5.47 15.37
CA GLU A 367 20.14 -5.39 16.80
C GLU A 367 19.04 -5.95 17.72
N GLU A 368 17.76 -5.91 17.31
CA GLU A 368 16.67 -6.56 18.07
C GLU A 368 16.73 -8.09 17.98
N LYS A 369 17.32 -8.65 16.91
CA LYS A 369 17.51 -10.10 16.76
C LYS A 369 18.71 -10.64 17.53
N MET A 370 19.72 -9.82 17.80
CA MET A 370 20.90 -10.22 18.58
C MET A 370 20.71 -10.06 20.09
N LYS A 371 19.73 -9.27 20.56
CA LYS A 371 19.41 -9.17 21.99
C LYS A 371 18.49 -10.29 22.51
N ASN A 372 17.92 -11.09 21.62
CA ASN A 372 17.05 -12.23 21.94
C ASN A 372 17.67 -13.60 21.59
N LYS A 373 19.00 -13.67 21.46
CA LYS A 373 19.80 -14.90 21.48
C LYS A 373 20.83 -14.77 22.60
#